data_AF-A0A6I7Q311-F1
#
_entry.id   AF-A0A6I7Q311-F1
#
_cell.length_a   1.000
_cell.length_b   1.000
_cell.length_c   1.000
_cell.angle_alpha   90.00
_cell.angle_beta   90.00
_cell.angle_gamma   90.00
#
_symmetry.space_group_name_H-M   'P 1'
#
loop_
_entity.id
_entity.type
_entity.pdbx_description
1 polymer ?
#
loop_
_entity_poly.entity_id
_entity_poly.type
_entity_poly.pdbx_seq_one_letter_code
_entity_poly.pdbx_strand_id
1 'polypeptide(L)' 'MAEQHSLSGLTPEQAKEFHEQWKITYTTFAGLAAVAHILVLVWKPWF' A
#
# COMPACT_ATOMS: atom_id res chain seq x y z
N MET A 1 -28.83 15.44 3.35
CA MET A 1 -27.37 15.34 3.46
C MET A 1 -26.82 15.87 2.14
N ALA A 2 -26.09 16.98 2.15
CA ALA A 2 -25.50 17.50 0.91
C ALA A 2 -24.66 16.39 0.29
N GLU A 3 -24.88 16.12 -0.99
CA GLU A 3 -24.12 15.16 -1.79
C GLU A 3 -22.66 15.66 -1.82
N GLN A 4 -21.86 15.25 -0.84
CA GLN A 4 -20.41 15.45 -0.88
C GLN A 4 -19.87 14.50 -1.94
N HIS A 5 -19.99 14.94 -3.19
CA HIS A 5 -19.43 14.26 -4.34
C HIS A 5 -17.94 14.05 -4.05
N SER A 6 -17.50 12.79 -3.91
CA SER A 6 -16.11 12.51 -3.54
C SER A 6 -15.17 13.06 -4.62
N LEU A 7 -13.97 13.51 -4.22
CA LEU A 7 -13.00 14.09 -5.16
C LEU A 7 -12.61 13.11 -6.28
N SER A 8 -12.75 11.80 -6.03
CA SER A 8 -12.49 10.73 -6.98
C SER A 8 -13.73 10.28 -7.77
N GLY A 9 -14.93 10.78 -7.42
CA GLY A 9 -16.20 10.32 -8.00
C GLY A 9 -16.62 8.91 -7.58
N LEU A 10 -15.91 8.29 -6.64
CA LEU A 10 -16.24 6.97 -6.11
C LEU A 10 -17.28 7.07 -4.99
N THR A 11 -18.16 6.06 -4.91
CA THR A 11 -18.97 5.86 -3.70
C THR A 11 -18.06 5.43 -2.53
N PRO A 12 -18.51 5.60 -1.28
CA PRO A 12 -17.75 5.15 -0.10
C PRO A 12 -17.38 3.66 -0.17
N GLU A 13 -18.27 2.81 -0.68
CA GLU A 13 -18.06 1.37 -0.84
C GLU A 13 -16.96 1.06 -1.87
N GLN A 14 -17.00 1.72 -3.04
CA GLN A 14 -15.99 1.55 -4.08
C GLN A 14 -14.60 1.99 -3.60
N ALA A 15 -14.53 3.11 -2.88
CA ALA A 15 -13.28 3.60 -2.31
C ALA A 15 -12.70 2.61 -1.28
N LYS A 16 -13.57 1.97 -0.47
CA LYS A 16 -13.17 0.96 0.51
C LYS A 16 -12.61 -0.29 -0.18
N GLU A 17 -13.30 -0.80 -1.20
CA GLU A 17 -12.86 -1.98 -1.95
C GLU A 17 -11.48 -1.76 -2.61
N PHE A 18 -11.30 -0.61 -3.26
CA PHE A 18 -10.00 -0.22 -3.82
C PHE A 18 -8.91 -0.17 -2.74
N HIS A 19 -9.22 0.49 -1.61
CA HIS A 19 -8.26 0.65 -0.53
C HIS A 19 -7.87 -0.70 0.12
N GLU A 20 -8.80 -1.65 0.21
CA GLU A 20 -8.51 -3.00 0.72
C GLU A 20 -7.51 -3.74 -0.17
N GLN A 21 -7.71 -3.72 -1.49
CA GLN A 21 -6.76 -4.32 -2.43
C GLN A 21 -5.40 -3.62 -2.42
N TRP A 22 -5.42 -2.28 -2.45
CA TRP A 22 -4.19 -1.48 -2.42
C TRP A 22 -3.35 -1.78 -1.18
N LYS A 23 -3.99 -1.87 0.01
CA LYS A 23 -3.28 -2.20 1.26
C LYS A 23 -2.59 -3.56 1.20
N ILE A 24 -3.27 -4.59 0.70
CA ILE A 24 -2.72 -5.93 0.60
C ILE A 24 -1.49 -5.92 -0.31
N THR A 25 -1.65 -5.47 -1.56
CA THR A 25 -0.55 -5.47 -2.54
C THR A 25 0.62 -4.60 -2.08
N TYR A 26 0.35 -3.38 -1.60
CA TYR A 26 1.39 -2.46 -1.14
C TYR A 26 2.14 -3.02 0.07
N THR A 27 1.42 -3.56 1.06
CA THR A 27 2.06 -4.10 2.28
C THR A 27 2.88 -5.34 1.96
N THR A 28 2.39 -6.23 1.11
CA THR A 28 3.17 -7.39 0.65
C THR A 28 4.44 -6.95 -0.06
N PHE A 29 4.35 -6.00 -1.00
CA PHE A 29 5.54 -5.49 -1.70
C PHE A 29 6.53 -4.82 -0.74
N ALA A 30 6.04 -3.91 0.13
CA ALA A 30 6.88 -3.22 1.12
C ALA A 30 7.55 -4.21 2.09
N GLY A 31 6.84 -5.24 2.53
CA GLY A 31 7.38 -6.32 3.37
C GLY A 31 8.48 -7.11 2.66
N LEU A 32 8.26 -7.51 1.41
CA LEU A 32 9.28 -8.20 0.60
C LEU A 32 10.51 -7.32 0.36
N ALA A 33 10.30 -6.04 0.05
CA ALA A 33 11.39 -5.08 -0.12
C ALA A 33 12.18 -4.93 1.18
N ALA A 34 11.53 -4.78 2.33
CA ALA A 34 12.20 -4.68 3.62
C ALA A 34 13.08 -5.92 3.91
N VAL A 35 12.57 -7.13 3.66
CA VAL A 35 13.36 -8.37 3.80
C VAL A 35 14.57 -8.36 2.87
N ALA A 36 14.41 -7.98 1.60
CA ALA A 36 15.51 -7.92 0.65
C ALA A 36 16.61 -6.94 1.10
N HIS A 37 16.24 -5.76 1.59
CA HIS A 37 17.21 -4.78 2.11
C HIS A 37 17.91 -5.30 3.36
N ILE A 38 17.19 -5.93 4.30
CA ILE A 38 17.80 -6.55 5.49
C ILE A 38 18.83 -7.61 5.07
N LEU A 39 18.49 -8.46 4.10
CA LEU A 39 19.42 -9.48 3.59
C LEU A 39 20.68 -8.85 2.98
N VAL A 40 20.54 -7.78 2.20
CA VAL A 40 21.68 -7.05 1.62
C VAL A 40 22.53 -6.41 2.73
N LEU A 41 21.92 -5.74 3.71
CA LEU A 41 22.64 -5.12 4.82
C LEU A 41 23.39 -6.13 5.68
N VAL A 42 22.82 -7.32 5.91
CA VAL A 42 23.51 -8.40 6.64
C VAL A 42 24.68 -8.96 5.83
N TRP A 43 24.52 -9.16 4.52
CA TRP A 43 25.56 -9.78 3.67
C TRP A 43 26.65 -8.79 3.21
N LYS A 44 26.33 -7.50 3.12
CA LYS A 44 27.23 -6.43 2.71
C LYS A 44 26.87 -5.17 3.53
N PRO A 45 27.29 -5.09 4.80
CA PRO A 45 26.92 -3.98 5.69
C PRO A 45 27.51 -2.62 5.28
N TRP A 46 28.23 -2.57 4.15
CA TRP A 46 28.85 -1.38 3.57
C TRP A 46 28.35 -1.08 2.15
N PHE A 47 27.15 -1.55 1.79
CA PHE A 47 26.26 -0.71 1.00
C PHE A 47 25.64 0.35 1.90
#